data_AF-A0A4Y2WZ09-F1
#
_entry.id   AF-A0A4Y2WZ09-F1
#
_cell.length_a   1.000
_cell.length_b   1.000
_cell.length_c   1.000
_cell.angle_alpha   90.00
_cell.angle_beta   90.00
_cell.angle_gamma   90.00
#
_symmetry.space_group_name_H-M   'P 1'
#
loop_
_entity.id
_entity.type
_entity.pdbx_description
1 polymer ?
#
loop_
_entity_poly.entity_id
_entity_poly.type
_entity_poly.pdbx_seq_one_letter_code
_entity_poly.pdbx_strand_id
1 'polypeptide(L)'
;MTRSQAKRSTEEDQNKEAEMEQPEEMTNFEIDEEILPEADEGYKEIKKLIEVDSKEFIESQHQSKDLAPLLNEAKTENSSKPTDFKIKEKGMMVKRKIDKNENERELIVVPEKYRHQIKSLCHDSTSGHLGIVKTKDRLARYFYWPNCYKEIEEYVKTCDPCQRVRKSNDKTKAPLTLVPIISEVFSKINSDACGPLPTTPNGNRYLITAICLASKYPDAVPVPNIGSTSII
;
A
#
# COMPACT_ATOMS: atom_id res chain seq x y z
N MET A 1 16.04 81.71 19.42
CA MET A 1 17.04 80.66 19.70
C MET A 1 17.22 79.88 18.40
N THR A 2 18.05 80.39 17.47
CA THR A 2 19.46 80.01 17.19
C THR A 2 19.61 78.63 16.54
N ARG A 3 19.94 78.62 15.22
CA ARG A 3 21.22 78.12 14.60
C ARG A 3 21.33 76.59 14.55
N SER A 4 21.97 75.89 13.61
CA SER A 4 22.80 76.20 12.45
C SER A 4 23.08 74.87 11.73
N GLN A 5 23.48 74.97 10.47
CA GLN A 5 24.04 73.94 9.59
C GLN A 5 25.30 73.24 10.13
N ALA A 6 25.61 72.06 9.56
CA ALA A 6 26.92 71.58 9.05
C ALA A 6 27.07 70.06 9.27
N LYS A 7 27.02 69.21 8.23
CA LYS A 7 28.17 68.74 7.44
C LYS A 7 29.42 68.40 8.28
N ARG A 8 29.74 67.10 8.35
CA ARG A 8 31.14 66.64 8.32
C ARG A 8 31.25 65.28 7.63
N SER A 9 31.91 65.33 6.49
CA SER A 9 32.50 64.26 5.70
C SER A 9 33.73 63.67 6.40
N THR A 10 33.96 62.38 6.17
CA THR A 10 35.25 61.69 5.94
C THR A 10 34.87 60.24 5.64
N GLU A 11 34.84 59.81 4.38
CA GLU A 11 36.01 59.37 3.59
C GLU A 11 36.64 58.12 4.20
N GLU A 12 36.43 57.00 3.50
CA GLU A 12 37.45 56.06 2.99
C GLU A 12 36.73 54.71 2.79
N ASP A 13 36.35 54.39 1.56
CA ASP A 13 37.20 53.73 0.57
C ASP A 13 37.39 52.24 0.92
N GLN A 14 37.16 51.26 0.06
CA GLN A 14 37.11 51.25 -1.38
C GLN A 14 36.65 49.85 -1.84
N ASN A 15 36.06 49.81 -3.04
CA ASN A 15 36.18 48.73 -4.03
C ASN A 15 35.69 47.32 -3.67
N LYS A 16 34.74 46.80 -4.44
CA LYS A 16 35.03 46.13 -5.73
C LYS A 16 33.72 45.71 -6.41
N GLU A 17 33.53 46.19 -7.64
CA GLU A 17 32.83 45.43 -8.67
C GLU A 17 33.58 44.09 -8.86
N ALA A 18 32.86 42.98 -8.77
CA ALA A 18 33.27 41.66 -9.25
C ALA A 18 31.98 40.87 -9.38
N GLU A 19 31.45 40.76 -10.59
CA GLU A 19 31.71 39.65 -11.51
C GLU A 19 30.60 38.61 -11.40
N MET A 20 29.93 38.50 -12.54
CA MET A 20 28.96 37.52 -12.93
C MET A 20 29.60 36.12 -12.83
N GLU A 21 29.29 35.36 -11.79
CA GLU A 21 29.54 33.92 -11.78
C GLU A 21 28.24 33.16 -12.06
N GLN A 22 28.34 32.36 -13.10
CA GLN A 22 27.31 31.56 -13.74
C GLN A 22 26.80 30.48 -12.77
N PRO A 23 25.53 30.04 -12.88
CA PRO A 23 25.08 28.89 -12.13
C PRO A 23 25.87 27.67 -12.62
N GLU A 24 26.76 27.16 -11.77
CA GLU A 24 27.54 25.96 -12.01
C GLU A 24 26.60 24.82 -12.43
N GLU A 25 26.94 24.21 -13.56
CA GLU A 25 26.18 23.19 -14.25
C GLU A 25 25.74 22.07 -13.30
N MET A 26 24.43 21.88 -13.19
CA MET A 26 23.85 20.63 -12.67
C MET A 26 24.28 19.50 -13.60
N THR A 27 25.36 18.82 -13.21
CA THR A 27 25.76 17.55 -13.84
C THR A 27 24.66 16.53 -13.56
N ASN A 28 23.78 16.34 -14.55
CA ASN A 28 22.84 15.22 -14.58
C ASN A 28 23.65 13.92 -14.46
N PHE A 29 23.49 13.24 -13.33
CA PHE A 29 24.19 11.99 -13.07
C PHE A 29 23.36 10.83 -13.66
N GLU A 30 23.79 10.33 -14.80
CA GLU A 30 23.32 9.06 -15.37
C GLU A 30 23.85 7.92 -14.49
N ILE A 31 22.93 7.06 -14.02
CA ILE A 31 23.25 5.80 -13.37
C ILE A 31 23.12 4.75 -14.48
N ASP A 32 24.20 4.01 -14.75
CA ASP A 32 24.29 2.99 -15.81
C ASP A 32 23.02 2.13 -15.89
N GLU A 33 22.35 2.20 -17.05
CA GLU A 33 21.06 1.54 -17.35
C GLU A 33 21.19 0.02 -17.56
N GLU A 34 22.37 -0.58 -17.37
CA GLU A 34 22.65 -1.96 -17.82
C GLU A 34 22.36 -3.05 -16.77
N ILE A 35 21.91 -2.69 -15.56
CA ILE A 35 21.46 -3.66 -14.55
C ILE A 35 20.10 -3.21 -14.03
N LEU A 36 19.00 -3.57 -14.71
CA LEU A 36 17.69 -3.97 -14.15
C LEU A 36 16.55 -3.80 -15.17
N PRO A 37 15.56 -4.72 -15.22
CA PRO A 37 14.44 -4.66 -16.15
C PRO A 37 13.55 -3.46 -15.82
N GLU A 38 13.41 -2.57 -16.82
CA GLU A 38 12.54 -1.39 -16.94
C GLU A 38 12.18 -0.67 -15.63
N ALA A 39 12.71 0.54 -15.47
CA ALA A 39 12.41 1.48 -14.39
C ALA A 39 10.89 1.66 -14.20
N ASP A 40 10.30 0.87 -13.31
CA ASP A 40 8.91 1.04 -12.91
C ASP A 40 8.73 2.41 -12.23
N GLU A 41 7.52 2.99 -12.29
CA GLU A 41 7.24 4.30 -11.66
C GLU A 41 7.58 4.32 -10.15
N GLY A 42 7.60 3.15 -9.50
CA GLY A 42 8.08 3.02 -8.13
C GLY A 42 9.56 3.35 -8.00
N TYR A 43 10.42 2.87 -8.90
CA TYR A 43 11.85 3.23 -8.90
C TYR A 43 12.09 4.74 -9.03
N LYS A 44 11.31 5.45 -9.86
CA LYS A 44 11.43 6.90 -10.04
C LYS A 44 11.05 7.68 -8.78
N GLU A 45 9.99 7.28 -8.09
CA GLU A 45 9.59 7.90 -6.81
C GLU A 45 10.61 7.60 -5.69
N ILE A 46 11.17 6.39 -5.68
CA ILE A 46 12.23 6.00 -4.74
C ILE A 46 13.49 6.83 -4.98
N LYS A 47 13.91 6.96 -6.24
CA LYS A 47 15.04 7.79 -6.64
C LYS A 47 14.80 9.24 -6.22
N LYS A 48 13.61 9.79 -6.47
CA LYS A 48 13.23 11.13 -6.02
C LYS A 48 13.27 11.28 -4.49
N LEU A 49 12.78 10.30 -3.73
CA LEU A 49 12.74 10.36 -2.26
C LEU A 49 14.16 10.29 -1.64
N ILE A 50 15.07 9.55 -2.28
CA ILE A 50 16.47 9.43 -1.85
C ILE A 50 17.32 10.60 -2.35
N GLU A 51 17.06 11.12 -3.55
CA GLU A 51 17.78 12.26 -4.12
C GLU A 51 17.47 13.57 -3.40
N VAL A 52 16.21 13.78 -2.99
CA VAL A 52 15.78 15.00 -2.29
C VAL A 52 16.44 15.15 -0.92
N ASP A 53 16.87 14.05 -0.28
CA ASP A 53 17.36 14.07 1.11
C ASP A 53 18.47 13.04 1.41
N SER A 54 19.42 12.89 0.49
CA SER A 54 20.45 11.84 0.59
C SER A 54 21.33 11.94 1.84
N LYS A 55 21.65 13.15 2.30
CA LYS A 55 22.48 13.37 3.49
C LYS A 55 21.76 12.95 4.77
N GLU A 56 20.53 13.43 4.99
CA GLU A 56 19.74 13.09 6.17
C GLU A 56 19.37 11.60 6.19
N PHE A 57 19.14 11.00 5.02
CA PHE A 57 18.91 9.56 4.91
C PHE A 57 20.13 8.76 5.36
N ILE A 58 21.33 9.11 4.87
CA ILE A 58 22.58 8.47 5.27
C ILE A 58 22.83 8.67 6.77
N GLU A 59 22.68 9.90 7.28
CA GLU A 59 22.80 10.18 8.71
C GLU A 59 21.84 9.33 9.55
N SER A 60 20.58 9.21 9.09
CA SER A 60 19.58 8.35 9.72
C SER A 60 19.95 6.87 9.68
N GLN A 61 20.61 6.38 8.62
CA GLN A 61 21.14 5.01 8.58
C GLN A 61 22.17 4.79 9.69
N HIS A 62 23.15 5.69 9.81
CA HIS A 62 24.25 5.57 10.79
C HIS A 62 23.78 5.75 12.24
N GLN A 63 22.69 6.49 12.46
CA GLN A 63 22.10 6.71 13.79
C GLN A 63 21.10 5.60 14.20
N SER A 64 20.66 4.75 13.27
CA SER A 64 19.65 3.72 13.54
C SER A 64 20.22 2.61 14.44
N LYS A 65 19.66 2.46 15.64
CA LYS A 65 20.12 1.50 16.65
C LYS A 65 20.08 0.05 16.16
N ASP A 66 19.08 -0.30 15.38
CA ASP A 66 18.86 -1.64 14.85
C ASP A 66 19.71 -1.96 13.62
N LEU A 67 20.25 -0.94 12.94
CA LEU A 67 21.21 -1.11 11.84
C LEU A 67 22.67 -1.11 12.33
N ALA A 68 22.95 -0.65 13.55
CA ALA A 68 24.30 -0.61 14.12
C ALA A 68 25.07 -1.95 14.02
N PRO A 69 24.47 -3.13 14.28
CA PRO A 69 25.16 -4.41 14.09
C PRO A 69 25.58 -4.64 12.62
N LEU A 70 24.70 -4.28 11.68
CA LEU A 70 24.93 -4.45 10.25
C LEU A 70 25.97 -3.45 9.74
N LEU A 71 26.00 -2.23 10.28
CA LEU A 71 27.00 -1.21 9.96
C LEU A 71 28.40 -1.64 10.42
N ASN A 72 28.51 -2.28 11.58
CA ASN A 72 29.78 -2.83 12.05
C ASN A 72 30.25 -3.97 11.14
N GLU A 73 29.33 -4.86 10.74
CA GLU A 73 29.62 -5.95 9.78
C GLU A 73 30.09 -5.40 8.42
N ALA A 74 29.46 -4.33 7.93
CA ALA A 74 29.82 -3.69 6.66
C ALA A 74 31.19 -2.99 6.69
N LYS A 75 31.69 -2.58 7.87
CA LYS A 75 33.01 -1.96 8.06
C LYS A 75 34.14 -2.98 8.24
N THR A 76 33.82 -4.20 8.66
CA THR A 76 34.81 -5.26 8.86
C THR A 76 35.11 -5.99 7.55
N GLU A 77 35.99 -5.42 6.73
CA GLU A 77 36.49 -6.05 5.48
C GLU A 77 37.40 -7.28 5.74
N ASN A 78 37.75 -7.58 7.00
CA ASN A 78 38.79 -8.55 7.38
C ASN A 78 38.29 -10.00 7.62
N SER A 79 37.12 -10.39 7.12
CA SER A 79 36.68 -11.79 7.19
C SER A 79 36.79 -12.45 5.82
N SER A 80 37.37 -13.66 5.75
CA SER A 80 37.50 -14.47 4.53
C SER A 80 36.16 -14.85 3.86
N LYS A 81 35.03 -14.33 4.34
CA LYS A 81 33.70 -14.47 3.74
C LYS A 81 33.19 -13.08 3.35
N PRO A 82 32.77 -12.87 2.10
CA PRO A 82 32.23 -11.59 1.68
C PRO A 82 30.89 -11.34 2.41
N THR A 83 30.81 -10.24 3.15
CA THR A 83 29.63 -9.85 3.90
C THR A 83 28.47 -9.50 2.96
N ASP A 84 27.24 -9.69 3.44
CA ASP A 84 26.05 -9.31 2.67
C ASP A 84 25.81 -7.80 2.67
N PHE A 85 26.59 -7.02 3.42
CA PHE A 85 26.39 -5.59 3.61
C PHE A 85 27.64 -4.79 3.22
N LYS A 86 27.41 -3.68 2.52
CA LYS A 86 28.48 -2.80 2.02
C LYS A 86 28.14 -1.34 2.29
N ILE A 87 29.16 -0.51 2.44
CA ILE A 87 29.03 0.96 2.44
C ILE A 87 29.57 1.48 1.11
N LYS A 88 28.75 2.22 0.35
CA LYS A 88 29.18 2.84 -0.91
C LYS A 88 30.04 4.08 -0.67
N GLU A 89 30.72 4.57 -1.71
CA GLU A 89 31.62 5.73 -1.68
C GLU A 89 31.04 6.98 -0.98
N LYS A 90 29.72 7.18 -1.07
CA LYS A 90 29.00 8.31 -0.45
C LYS A 90 28.51 8.04 0.98
N GLY A 91 28.89 6.92 1.60
CA GLY A 91 28.49 6.56 2.97
C GLY A 91 27.15 5.84 3.09
N MET A 92 26.46 5.55 1.97
CA MET A 92 25.19 4.84 1.95
C MET A 92 25.38 3.34 2.17
N MET A 93 24.60 2.79 3.10
CA MET A 93 24.59 1.36 3.38
C MET A 93 23.65 0.60 2.44
N VAL A 94 24.15 -0.46 1.82
CA VAL A 94 23.40 -1.35 0.93
C VAL A 94 23.59 -2.82 1.33
N LYS A 95 22.62 -3.66 0.99
CA LYS A 95 22.68 -5.11 1.12
C LYS A 95 22.84 -5.74 -0.26
N ARG A 96 23.84 -6.60 -0.41
CA ARG A 96 24.01 -7.48 -1.56
C ARG A 96 22.94 -8.57 -1.58
N LYS A 97 22.37 -8.82 -2.74
CA LYS A 97 21.44 -9.92 -3.00
C LYS A 97 21.74 -10.52 -4.36
N ILE A 98 22.00 -11.83 -4.38
CA ILE A 98 22.16 -12.59 -5.62
C ILE A 98 20.80 -13.15 -6.03
N ASP A 99 20.39 -12.92 -7.26
CA ASP A 99 19.15 -13.48 -7.80
C ASP A 99 19.32 -14.92 -8.31
N LYS A 100 18.23 -15.55 -8.76
CA LYS A 100 18.26 -16.95 -9.26
C LYS A 100 19.11 -17.13 -10.51
N ASN A 101 19.38 -16.04 -11.24
CA ASN A 101 20.17 -16.03 -12.45
C ASN A 101 21.62 -15.61 -12.15
N GLU A 102 22.03 -15.69 -10.88
CA GLU A 102 23.36 -15.30 -10.38
C GLU A 102 23.69 -13.80 -10.58
N ASN A 103 22.70 -12.96 -10.91
CA ASN A 103 22.96 -11.52 -10.98
C ASN A 103 23.00 -10.93 -9.59
N GLU A 104 24.04 -10.16 -9.34
CA GLU A 104 24.17 -9.38 -8.12
C GLU A 104 23.33 -8.10 -8.22
N ARG A 105 22.52 -7.88 -7.19
CA ARG A 105 21.72 -6.65 -7.02
C ARG A 105 21.97 -6.08 -5.63
N GLU A 106 21.79 -4.77 -5.54
CA GLU A 106 21.98 -4.05 -4.28
C GLU A 106 20.65 -3.50 -3.80
N LEU A 107 20.33 -3.79 -2.54
CA LEU A 107 19.14 -3.33 -1.86
C LEU A 107 19.52 -2.21 -0.91
N ILE A 108 18.71 -1.16 -0.87
CA ILE A 108 18.92 -0.02 0.02
C ILE A 108 18.51 -0.42 1.42
N VAL A 109 19.40 -0.21 2.40
CA VAL A 109 19.09 -0.49 3.80
C VAL A 109 18.28 0.68 4.38
N VAL A 110 17.06 0.44 4.86
CA VAL A 110 16.15 1.53 5.24
C VAL A 110 16.20 1.79 6.76
N PRO A 111 16.55 3.01 7.20
CA PRO A 111 16.47 3.38 8.61
C PRO A 111 15.02 3.49 9.08
N GLU A 112 14.80 3.33 10.38
CA GLU A 112 13.47 3.27 10.99
C GLU A 112 12.53 4.41 10.54
N LYS A 113 13.07 5.63 10.48
CA LYS A 113 12.39 6.87 10.09
C LYS A 113 11.62 6.77 8.76
N TYR A 114 12.18 6.08 7.76
CA TYR A 114 11.60 6.03 6.40
C TYR A 114 10.78 4.76 6.15
N ARG A 115 10.79 3.78 7.06
CA ARG A 115 10.10 2.49 6.86
C ARG A 115 8.62 2.65 6.61
N HIS A 116 7.94 3.58 7.28
CA HIS A 116 6.52 3.82 7.07
C HIS A 116 6.24 4.31 5.64
N GLN A 117 7.03 5.26 5.14
CA GLN A 117 6.89 5.77 3.78
C GLN A 117 7.13 4.66 2.75
N ILE A 118 8.17 3.83 2.95
CA ILE A 118 8.43 2.68 2.06
C ILE A 118 7.32 1.63 2.14
N LYS A 119 6.77 1.36 3.33
CA LYS A 119 5.61 0.46 3.51
C LYS A 119 4.39 0.97 2.72
N SER A 120 4.08 2.25 2.83
CA SER A 120 2.97 2.88 2.10
C SER A 120 3.21 2.92 0.59
N LEU A 121 4.44 3.18 0.14
CA LEU A 121 4.81 3.13 -1.27
C LEU A 121 4.61 1.73 -1.86
N CYS A 122 5.06 0.70 -1.13
CA CYS A 122 5.00 -0.67 -1.59
C CYS A 122 3.58 -1.25 -1.59
N HIS A 123 2.66 -0.73 -0.74
CA HIS A 123 1.30 -1.26 -0.61
C HIS A 123 0.23 -0.32 -1.17
N ASP A 124 0.17 0.94 -0.74
CA ASP A 124 -0.93 1.86 -1.01
C ASP A 124 -0.70 2.63 -2.31
N SER A 125 0.27 3.56 -2.30
CA SER A 125 0.38 4.70 -3.22
C SER A 125 0.36 4.28 -4.70
N THR A 126 1.49 3.79 -5.21
CA THR A 126 1.65 3.37 -6.61
C THR A 126 1.39 1.88 -6.82
N SER A 127 1.05 1.18 -5.75
CA SER A 127 0.82 -0.26 -5.76
C SER A 127 -0.67 -0.62 -5.83
N GLY A 128 -1.59 0.28 -5.48
CA GLY A 128 -3.02 0.01 -5.57
C GLY A 128 -3.47 -1.12 -4.64
N HIS A 129 -2.98 -1.11 -3.40
CA HIS A 129 -3.34 -2.07 -2.35
C HIS A 129 -3.00 -3.54 -2.68
N LEU A 130 -1.77 -3.79 -3.12
CA LEU A 130 -1.30 -5.16 -3.41
C LEU A 130 -1.43 -6.09 -2.20
N GLY A 131 -1.73 -7.36 -2.48
CA GLY A 131 -1.71 -8.41 -1.45
C GLY A 131 -0.31 -8.64 -0.87
N ILE A 132 -0.24 -9.35 0.27
CA ILE A 132 0.98 -9.54 1.06
C ILE A 132 2.15 -10.08 0.21
N VAL A 133 1.93 -11.11 -0.60
CA VAL A 133 3.00 -11.75 -1.40
C VAL A 133 3.60 -10.77 -2.40
N LYS A 134 2.77 -10.03 -3.14
CA LYS A 134 3.22 -9.06 -4.14
C LYS A 134 3.90 -7.85 -3.50
N THR A 135 3.40 -7.41 -2.35
CA THR A 135 4.00 -6.30 -1.59
C THR A 135 5.39 -6.69 -1.07
N LYS A 136 5.57 -7.92 -0.57
CA LYS A 136 6.87 -8.45 -0.16
C LYS A 136 7.84 -8.57 -1.35
N ASP A 137 7.36 -9.03 -2.51
CA ASP A 137 8.19 -9.11 -3.71
C ASP A 137 8.68 -7.72 -4.14
N ARG A 138 7.78 -6.72 -4.18
CA ARG A 138 8.13 -5.34 -4.51
C ARG A 138 9.16 -4.76 -3.55
N LEU A 139 8.96 -4.96 -2.24
CA LEU A 139 9.93 -4.56 -1.22
C LEU A 139 11.31 -5.19 -1.48
N ALA A 140 11.34 -6.50 -1.73
CA ALA A 140 12.58 -7.27 -1.87
C ALA A 140 13.37 -6.98 -3.15
N ARG A 141 12.83 -6.18 -4.08
CA ARG A 141 13.53 -5.71 -5.28
C ARG A 141 14.45 -4.52 -4.99
N TYR A 142 14.10 -3.67 -4.03
CA TYR A 142 14.79 -2.39 -3.82
C TYR A 142 15.25 -2.17 -2.38
N PHE A 143 14.61 -2.78 -1.37
CA PHE A 143 14.78 -2.41 0.03
C PHE A 143 15.08 -3.58 0.94
N TYR A 144 15.76 -3.25 2.05
CA TYR A 144 16.01 -4.18 3.14
C TYR A 144 16.06 -3.47 4.49
N TRP A 145 15.56 -4.13 5.52
CA TRP A 145 15.88 -3.86 6.93
C TRP A 145 15.59 -5.12 7.75
N PRO A 146 16.10 -5.23 8.99
CA PRO A 146 15.76 -6.36 9.87
C PRO A 146 14.23 -6.49 10.02
N ASN A 147 13.70 -7.70 9.85
CA ASN A 147 12.25 -8.00 9.96
C ASN A 147 11.32 -7.31 8.93
N CYS A 148 11.85 -6.77 7.83
CA CYS A 148 11.07 -6.04 6.82
C CYS A 148 9.84 -6.80 6.28
N TYR A 149 9.95 -8.11 6.06
CA TYR A 149 8.83 -8.93 5.60
C TYR A 149 7.71 -9.05 6.64
N LYS A 150 8.06 -9.14 7.93
CA LYS A 150 7.06 -9.25 9.01
C LYS A 150 6.32 -7.93 9.16
N GLU A 151 7.05 -6.82 9.16
CA GLU A 151 6.46 -5.48 9.23
C GLU A 151 5.55 -5.17 8.03
N ILE A 152 5.95 -5.54 6.81
CA ILE A 152 5.10 -5.37 5.61
C ILE A 152 3.85 -6.23 5.71
N GLU A 153 3.96 -7.47 6.19
CA GLU A 153 2.81 -8.33 6.36
C GLU A 153 1.81 -7.74 7.37
N GLU A 154 2.29 -7.20 8.48
CA GLU A 154 1.48 -6.52 9.48
C GLU A 154 0.84 -5.25 8.93
N TYR A 155 1.58 -4.45 8.16
CA TYR A 155 1.07 -3.26 7.49
C TYR A 155 -0.10 -3.59 6.54
N VAL A 156 0.07 -4.58 5.67
CA VAL A 156 -0.99 -5.01 4.73
C VAL A 156 -2.18 -5.61 5.49
N LYS A 157 -1.95 -6.32 6.61
CA LYS A 157 -3.03 -6.86 7.45
C LYS A 157 -3.79 -5.78 8.21
N THR A 158 -3.21 -4.62 8.47
CA THR A 158 -3.84 -3.52 9.22
C THR A 158 -4.42 -2.42 8.32
N CYS A 159 -4.25 -2.54 7.00
CA CYS A 159 -4.79 -1.59 6.02
C CYS A 159 -6.34 -1.57 5.99
N ASP A 160 -6.94 -0.45 6.41
CA ASP A 160 -8.41 -0.27 6.50
C ASP A 160 -9.12 -0.45 5.14
N PRO A 161 -8.69 0.17 4.03
CA PRO A 161 -9.27 -0.07 2.70
C PRO A 161 -9.28 -1.55 2.32
N CYS A 162 -8.17 -2.26 2.54
CA CYS A 162 -8.09 -3.69 2.26
C CYS A 162 -9.02 -4.51 3.14
N GLN A 163 -9.12 -4.20 4.43
CA GLN A 163 -9.99 -4.93 5.35
C GLN A 163 -11.47 -4.75 5.04
N ARG A 164 -11.88 -3.57 4.53
CA ARG A 164 -13.27 -3.32 4.11
C ARG A 164 -13.66 -4.06 2.84
N VAL A 165 -12.75 -4.13 1.87
CA VAL A 165 -13.03 -4.71 0.54
C VAL A 165 -12.81 -6.23 0.51
N ARG A 166 -11.88 -6.73 1.33
CA ARG A 166 -11.52 -8.14 1.32
C ARG A 166 -12.73 -8.99 1.73
N LYS A 167 -13.18 -9.83 0.79
CA LYS A 167 -14.13 -10.90 1.10
C LYS A 167 -13.49 -11.79 2.17
N SER A 168 -14.19 -11.99 3.28
CA SER A 168 -13.79 -12.93 4.31
C SER A 168 -13.66 -14.32 3.67
N ASN A 169 -12.43 -14.78 3.41
CA ASN A 169 -12.19 -16.14 2.94
C ASN A 169 -12.61 -17.20 3.97
N ASP A 170 -12.92 -16.76 5.19
CA ASP A 170 -13.14 -17.59 6.37
C ASP A 170 -14.60 -17.80 6.74
N LYS A 171 -15.54 -17.39 5.89
CA LYS A 171 -16.92 -17.84 6.05
C LYS A 171 -17.01 -19.24 5.46
N THR A 172 -16.56 -20.25 6.22
CA THR A 172 -17.13 -21.60 6.08
C THR A 172 -18.63 -21.40 6.08
N LYS A 173 -19.27 -21.56 4.91
CA LYS A 173 -20.73 -21.46 4.84
C LYS A 173 -21.28 -22.39 5.91
N ALA A 174 -22.21 -21.89 6.72
CA ALA A 174 -22.85 -22.73 7.72
C ALA A 174 -23.31 -24.03 7.03
N PRO A 175 -23.06 -25.22 7.63
CA PRO A 175 -23.48 -26.47 7.03
C PRO A 175 -24.97 -26.41 6.73
N LEU A 176 -25.38 -26.87 5.54
CA LEU A 176 -26.79 -26.99 5.22
C LEU A 176 -27.42 -28.01 6.17
N THR A 177 -28.34 -27.57 7.01
CA THR A 177 -29.11 -28.45 7.90
C THR A 177 -30.34 -28.97 7.18
N LEU A 178 -30.61 -30.27 7.29
CA LEU A 178 -31.85 -30.84 6.79
C LEU A 178 -33.05 -30.21 7.52
N VAL A 179 -34.08 -29.85 6.75
CA VAL A 179 -35.35 -29.40 7.31
C VAL A 179 -36.07 -30.62 7.90
N PRO A 180 -36.67 -30.55 9.11
CA PRO A 180 -37.44 -31.65 9.68
C PRO A 180 -38.53 -32.16 8.74
N ILE A 181 -38.75 -33.48 8.76
CA ILE A 181 -39.88 -34.09 8.03
C ILE A 181 -41.17 -33.67 8.74
N ILE A 182 -42.04 -32.97 8.01
CA ILE A 182 -43.36 -32.58 8.48
C ILE A 182 -44.35 -33.64 8.00
N SER A 183 -45.01 -34.35 8.92
CA SER A 183 -45.95 -35.44 8.61
C SER A 183 -47.41 -35.01 8.57
N GLU A 184 -47.76 -33.93 9.26
CA GLU A 184 -49.14 -33.44 9.37
C GLU A 184 -49.45 -32.42 8.27
N VAL A 185 -50.52 -32.64 7.52
CA VAL A 185 -50.95 -31.77 6.41
C VAL A 185 -51.38 -30.40 6.97
N PHE A 186 -50.95 -29.33 6.31
CA PHE A 186 -51.19 -27.93 6.69
C PHE A 186 -50.60 -27.47 8.03
N SER A 187 -49.84 -28.33 8.74
CA SER A 187 -49.11 -27.93 9.95
C SER A 187 -47.97 -26.95 9.66
N LYS A 188 -47.40 -26.98 8.45
CA LYS A 188 -46.38 -26.03 8.00
C LYS A 188 -46.53 -25.72 6.51
N ILE A 189 -46.62 -24.43 6.20
CA ILE A 189 -46.75 -23.90 4.84
C ILE A 189 -45.57 -22.98 4.55
N ASN A 190 -44.94 -23.17 3.40
CA ASN A 190 -44.00 -22.20 2.86
C ASN A 190 -44.75 -21.30 1.90
N SER A 191 -44.63 -19.99 2.08
CA SER A 191 -45.22 -19.00 1.19
C SER A 191 -44.16 -18.10 0.61
N ASP A 192 -44.32 -17.73 -0.66
CA ASP A 192 -43.42 -16.81 -1.37
C ASP A 192 -44.21 -15.95 -2.35
N ALA A 193 -43.70 -14.77 -2.68
CA ALA A 193 -44.32 -13.85 -3.62
C ALA A 193 -43.49 -13.76 -4.91
N CYS A 194 -44.12 -14.08 -6.04
CA CYS A 194 -43.49 -13.95 -7.35
C CYS A 194 -43.99 -12.68 -8.05
N GLY A 195 -43.07 -11.81 -8.46
CA GLY A 195 -43.36 -10.67 -9.32
C GLY A 195 -42.38 -9.51 -9.16
N PRO A 196 -42.64 -8.38 -9.84
CA PRO A 196 -43.85 -8.12 -10.62
C PRO A 196 -43.93 -8.90 -11.94
N LEU A 197 -45.14 -9.36 -12.26
CA LEU A 197 -45.53 -10.03 -13.51
C LEU A 197 -46.32 -9.06 -14.41
N PRO A 198 -46.53 -9.40 -15.69
CA PRO A 198 -47.43 -8.64 -16.55
C PRO A 198 -48.79 -8.43 -15.88
N THR A 199 -49.28 -7.20 -15.90
CA THR A 199 -50.52 -6.84 -15.21
C THR A 199 -51.71 -7.44 -15.93
N THR A 200 -52.54 -8.18 -15.21
CA THR A 200 -53.78 -8.73 -15.75
C THR A 200 -54.85 -7.64 -15.89
N PRO A 201 -55.95 -7.88 -16.63
CA PRO A 201 -57.07 -6.93 -16.70
C PRO A 201 -57.66 -6.54 -15.34
N ASN A 202 -57.53 -7.42 -14.34
CA ASN A 202 -57.99 -7.19 -12.98
C ASN A 202 -56.96 -6.44 -12.11
N GLY A 203 -55.85 -5.98 -12.70
CA GLY A 203 -54.81 -5.23 -11.99
C GLY A 203 -53.82 -6.11 -11.20
N ASN A 204 -53.90 -7.43 -11.29
CA ASN A 204 -52.99 -8.33 -10.58
C ASN A 204 -51.62 -8.36 -11.26
N ARG A 205 -50.56 -8.29 -10.47
CA ARG A 205 -49.16 -8.26 -10.95
C ARG A 205 -48.21 -9.06 -10.07
N TYR A 206 -48.71 -9.79 -9.08
CA TYR A 206 -47.94 -10.74 -8.28
C TYR A 206 -48.74 -12.03 -8.10
N LEU A 207 -48.04 -13.13 -7.80
CA LEU A 207 -48.62 -14.37 -7.31
C LEU A 207 -48.11 -14.61 -5.90
N ILE A 208 -49.01 -14.80 -4.95
CA ILE A 208 -48.67 -15.38 -3.65
C ILE A 208 -48.75 -16.89 -3.83
N THR A 209 -47.60 -17.55 -3.74
CA THR A 209 -47.49 -19.01 -3.80
C THR A 209 -47.46 -19.55 -2.38
N ALA A 210 -48.13 -20.68 -2.15
CA ALA A 210 -48.12 -21.40 -0.89
C ALA A 210 -47.94 -22.90 -1.16
N ILE A 211 -47.07 -23.56 -0.41
CA ILE A 211 -46.82 -25.00 -0.53
C ILE A 211 -46.90 -25.62 0.86
N CYS A 212 -47.79 -26.60 1.01
CA CYS A 212 -47.82 -27.44 2.20
C CYS A 212 -46.56 -28.33 2.25
N LEU A 213 -45.77 -28.25 3.32
CA LEU A 213 -44.51 -28.99 3.40
C LEU A 213 -44.68 -30.51 3.54
N ALA A 214 -45.80 -30.98 4.11
CA ALA A 214 -46.10 -32.39 4.29
C ALA A 214 -46.61 -33.04 2.99
N SER A 215 -47.68 -32.51 2.40
CA SER A 215 -48.32 -33.08 1.22
C SER A 215 -47.71 -32.64 -0.11
N LYS A 216 -46.87 -31.60 -0.09
CA LYS A 216 -46.38 -30.89 -1.29
C LYS A 216 -47.49 -30.28 -2.16
N TYR A 217 -48.69 -30.09 -1.59
CA TYR A 217 -49.81 -29.44 -2.26
C TYR A 217 -49.47 -27.96 -2.54
N PRO A 218 -49.49 -27.51 -3.81
CA PRO A 218 -49.27 -26.12 -4.18
C PRO A 218 -50.59 -25.35 -4.30
N ASP A 219 -50.56 -24.08 -3.90
CA ASP A 219 -51.61 -23.10 -4.14
C ASP A 219 -51.00 -21.77 -4.59
N ALA A 220 -51.74 -20.99 -5.37
CA ALA A 220 -51.27 -19.70 -5.88
C ALA A 220 -52.43 -18.73 -6.08
N VAL A 221 -52.32 -17.54 -5.47
CA VAL A 221 -53.34 -16.49 -5.52
C VAL A 221 -52.78 -15.23 -6.21
N PRO A 222 -53.42 -14.73 -7.28
CA PRO A 222 -52.99 -13.51 -7.93
C PRO A 222 -53.41 -12.27 -7.12
N VAL A 223 -52.47 -11.35 -6.91
CA VAL A 223 -52.68 -10.12 -6.13
C VAL A 223 -52.13 -8.87 -6.84
N PRO A 224 -52.70 -7.68 -6.59
CA PRO A 224 -52.24 -6.43 -7.20
C PRO A 224 -50.94 -5.91 -6.57
N ASN A 225 -50.67 -6.23 -5.30
CA ASN A 225 -49.45 -5.84 -4.58
C ASN A 225 -49.11 -6.85 -3.47
N ILE A 226 -47.89 -6.74 -2.91
CA ILE A 226 -47.38 -7.60 -1.82
C ILE A 226 -47.54 -6.95 -0.43
N GLY A 227 -48.47 -6.00 -0.30
CA GLY A 227 -48.82 -5.39 0.98
C GLY A 227 -49.56 -6.36 1.89
N SER A 228 -49.49 -6.12 3.20
CA SER A 228 -50.14 -6.99 4.20
C SER A 228 -51.64 -7.17 3.96
N THR A 229 -52.34 -6.13 3.52
CA THR A 229 -53.78 -6.17 3.19
C THR A 229 -54.13 -7.08 2.03
N SER A 230 -53.16 -7.44 1.19
CA SER A 230 -53.34 -8.36 0.06
C SER A 230 -52.93 -9.79 0.41
N ILE A 231 -52.28 -10.00 1.56
CA ILE A 231 -51.73 -11.29 2.00
C ILE A 231 -52.55 -11.90 3.17
N ILE A 232 -53.18 -11.05 4.00
CA ILE A 232 -54.05 -11.42 5.13
C ILE A 232 -55.50 -11.57 4.64
#